data_AF-A0A0D2D2S0-F1
#
_entry.id   AF-A0A0D2D2S0-F1
#
_cell.length_a   1.000
_cell.length_b   1.000
_cell.length_c   1.000
_cell.angle_alpha   90.00
_cell.angle_beta   90.00
_cell.angle_gamma   90.00
#
_symmetry.space_group_name_H-M   'P 1'
#
loop_
_entity.id
_entity.type
_entity.pdbx_description
1 polymer ?
#
loop_
_entity_poly.entity_id
_entity_poly.type
_entity_poly.pdbx_seq_one_letter_code
_entity_poly.pdbx_strand_id
1 'polypeptide(L)'
;MALFALLSLVFSIGCFIGLSGWLPFCKDMMELVSYDGPSSENEADEVPVFGEDSDNDGEDESLPIQVIGLVRDIVSVGKIDTKRSSHNRQNSSLATPVFLGHGREDLKINCSLGEEAANTLTELGMDVTWRLYSKLGHWYKIPDEIDDIVDFLAGKLTIIEANLGRIQTCELSILS
;
A
#
# COMPACT_ATOMS: atom_id res chain seq x y z
N MET A 1 2.53 -8.65 -6.12
CA MET A 1 2.82 -7.86 -7.33
C MET A 1 2.06 -6.54 -7.38
N ALA A 2 0.74 -6.50 -7.21
CA ALA A 2 -0.02 -5.25 -7.34
C ALA A 2 0.44 -4.12 -6.37
N LEU A 3 0.78 -4.46 -5.12
CA LEU A 3 1.31 -3.47 -4.16
C LEU A 3 2.69 -2.91 -4.56
N PHE A 4 3.58 -3.74 -5.13
CA PHE A 4 4.86 -3.28 -5.68
C PHE A 4 4.65 -2.34 -6.87
N ALA A 5 3.67 -2.65 -7.72
CA ALA A 5 3.30 -1.77 -8.82
C ALA A 5 2.78 -0.42 -8.28
N LEU A 6 1.92 -0.43 -7.26
CA LEU A 6 1.44 0.79 -6.60
C LEU A 6 2.59 1.62 -6.03
N LEU A 7 3.45 1.01 -5.20
CA LEU A 7 4.56 1.69 -4.55
C LEU A 7 5.59 2.22 -5.55
N SER A 8 5.78 1.56 -6.70
CA SER A 8 6.67 2.04 -7.75
C SER A 8 6.12 3.21 -8.57
N LEU A 9 4.85 3.64 -8.39
CA LEU A 9 4.33 4.82 -9.10
C LEU A 9 4.94 6.12 -8.56
N VAL A 10 5.20 7.06 -9.48
CA VAL A 10 5.65 8.44 -9.17
C VAL A 10 4.49 9.43 -9.09
N PHE A 11 3.26 8.94 -9.01
CA PHE A 11 2.03 9.72 -8.94
C PHE A 11 1.00 8.98 -8.09
N SER A 12 0.10 9.73 -7.46
CA SER A 12 -1.05 9.17 -6.75
C SER A 12 -2.14 8.73 -7.72
N ILE A 13 -2.80 7.60 -7.45
CA ILE A 13 -4.04 7.21 -8.12
C ILE A 13 -5.22 7.44 -7.19
N GLY A 14 -6.45 7.48 -7.72
CA GLY A 14 -7.65 7.82 -6.93
C GLY A 14 -7.84 6.91 -5.72
N CYS A 15 -7.68 5.60 -5.90
CA CYS A 15 -7.72 4.61 -4.83
C CYS A 15 -7.15 3.27 -5.32
N PHE A 16 -6.69 2.44 -4.38
CA PHE A 16 -6.26 1.07 -4.64
C PHE A 16 -7.06 0.09 -3.78
N ILE A 17 -7.50 -1.02 -4.37
CA ILE A 17 -8.22 -2.10 -3.66
C ILE A 17 -7.44 -3.39 -3.87
N GLY A 18 -6.99 -4.01 -2.78
CA GLY A 18 -6.36 -5.33 -2.78
C GLY A 18 -7.19 -6.32 -1.97
N LEU A 19 -7.48 -7.49 -2.53
CA LEU A 19 -8.25 -8.56 -1.87
C LEU A 19 -7.40 -9.81 -1.74
N SER A 20 -7.48 -10.47 -0.58
CA SER A 20 -6.72 -11.68 -0.25
C SER A 20 -5.22 -11.58 -0.60
N GLY A 21 -4.65 -10.39 -0.42
CA GLY A 21 -3.29 -10.06 -0.85
C GLY A 21 -2.26 -10.18 0.26
N TRP A 22 -0.98 -10.13 -0.13
CA TRP A 22 0.15 -9.96 0.79
C TRP A 22 1.23 -9.10 0.12
N LEU A 23 2.14 -8.56 0.94
CA LEU A 23 3.27 -7.75 0.50
C LEU A 23 4.57 -8.53 0.71
N PRO A 24 5.32 -8.86 -0.35
CA PRO A 24 6.67 -9.40 -0.22
C PRO A 24 7.63 -8.41 0.44
N PHE A 25 8.64 -8.92 1.14
CA PHE A 25 9.73 -8.12 1.72
C PHE A 25 9.27 -7.08 2.77
N CYS A 26 8.15 -7.32 3.47
CA CYS A 26 7.69 -6.43 4.55
C CYS A 26 8.79 -6.13 5.57
N LYS A 27 9.56 -7.16 5.97
CA LYS A 27 10.64 -7.04 6.95
C LYS A 27 11.73 -6.07 6.50
N ASP A 28 12.17 -6.21 5.25
CA ASP A 28 13.21 -5.35 4.68
C ASP A 28 12.73 -3.89 4.59
N MET A 29 11.45 -3.68 4.25
CA MET A 29 10.83 -2.35 4.26
C MET A 29 10.74 -1.77 5.67
N MET A 30 10.32 -2.56 6.66
CA MET A 30 10.19 -2.14 8.05
C MET A 30 11.55 -1.85 8.70
N GLU A 31 12.58 -2.62 8.36
CA GLU A 31 13.95 -2.39 8.84
C GLU A 31 14.46 -1.01 8.37
N LEU A 32 14.25 -0.67 7.10
CA LEU A 32 14.57 0.65 6.57
C LEU A 32 13.81 1.78 7.27
N VAL A 33 12.56 1.54 7.68
CA VAL A 33 11.75 2.53 8.44
C VAL A 33 12.19 2.64 9.90
N SER A 34 12.70 1.55 10.47
CA SER A 34 13.08 1.46 11.90
C SER A 34 14.52 1.89 12.18
N TYR A 35 15.36 2.00 11.14
CA TYR A 35 16.76 2.38 11.26
C TYR A 35 16.90 3.88 11.54
N ASP A 36 16.69 4.26 12.79
CA ASP A 36 17.13 5.54 13.34
C ASP A 36 18.68 5.48 13.44
N GLY A 37 19.39 6.48 12.91
CA GLY A 37 20.84 6.47 12.72
C GLY A 37 21.65 6.16 14.00
N PRO A 38 22.96 5.86 13.87
CA PRO A 38 23.73 5.18 14.90
C PRO A 38 23.82 5.99 16.20
N SER A 39 23.17 5.52 17.26
CA SER A 39 23.59 5.83 18.62
C SER A 39 24.96 5.19 18.84
N SER A 40 25.94 6.07 18.99
CA SER A 40 27.35 5.79 19.25
C SER A 40 27.60 4.69 20.29
N GLU A 41 28.65 3.90 20.02
CA GLU A 41 29.42 3.04 20.93
C GLU A 41 28.92 1.58 21.11
N ASN A 42 29.34 0.67 20.22
CA ASN A 42 30.38 -0.35 20.50
C ASN A 42 30.33 -1.56 19.54
N GLU A 43 31.51 -1.86 19.02
CA GLU A 43 32.11 -3.10 18.49
C GLU A 43 31.29 -4.24 17.82
N ALA A 44 31.78 -4.53 16.61
CA ALA A 44 31.96 -5.83 15.96
C ALA A 44 30.78 -6.47 15.21
N ASP A 45 31.01 -6.56 13.89
CA ASP A 45 30.51 -7.54 12.93
C ASP A 45 29.00 -7.58 12.65
N GLU A 46 28.58 -6.80 11.65
CA GLU A 46 27.97 -7.31 10.42
C GLU A 46 28.01 -6.22 9.34
N VAL A 47 28.77 -6.47 8.28
CA VAL A 47 28.84 -5.58 7.11
C VAL A 47 27.51 -5.71 6.37
N PRO A 48 26.75 -4.62 6.12
CA PRO A 48 25.53 -4.71 5.33
C PRO A 48 25.87 -5.23 3.93
N VAL A 49 25.22 -6.32 3.52
CA VAL A 49 25.41 -7.02 2.24
C VAL A 49 24.96 -6.19 1.02
N PHE A 50 24.45 -4.98 1.23
CA PHE A 50 24.04 -4.03 0.18
C PHE A 50 24.99 -2.82 0.06
N GLY A 51 26.30 -3.08 0.16
CA GLY A 51 27.32 -2.10 -0.22
C GLY A 51 27.68 -2.21 -1.70
N GLU A 52 27.78 -1.04 -2.37
CA GLU A 52 28.21 -0.77 -3.76
C GLU A 52 27.05 -0.79 -4.78
N ASP A 53 26.53 0.33 -5.29
CA ASP A 53 27.26 1.43 -5.93
C ASP A 53 27.16 2.79 -5.22
N SER A 54 28.33 3.39 -4.97
CA SER A 54 28.50 4.72 -4.39
C SER A 54 28.38 5.80 -5.47
N ASP A 55 27.22 6.45 -5.54
CA ASP A 55 27.10 7.85 -5.94
C ASP A 55 26.56 8.60 -4.71
N ASN A 56 27.51 9.14 -3.95
CA ASN A 56 27.26 9.94 -2.75
C ASN A 56 26.66 11.30 -3.12
N ASP A 57 25.33 11.33 -3.28
CA ASP A 57 24.51 12.54 -3.20
C ASP A 57 23.86 12.54 -1.80
N GLY A 58 24.47 13.30 -0.88
CA GLY A 58 24.01 13.42 0.51
C GLY A 58 22.70 14.19 0.65
N GLU A 59 21.60 13.59 0.20
CA GLU A 59 20.24 14.05 0.44
C GLU A 59 19.65 13.18 1.56
N ASP A 60 19.22 13.83 2.65
CA ASP A 60 18.53 13.21 3.79
C ASP A 60 17.13 12.76 3.31
N GLU A 61 17.11 11.69 2.51
CA GLU A 61 15.90 11.16 1.89
C GLU A 61 15.01 10.54 2.97
N SER A 62 13.75 11.01 3.04
CA SER A 62 12.80 10.51 4.04
C SER A 62 12.62 8.99 3.93
N LEU A 63 12.47 8.30 5.07
CA LEU A 63 12.35 6.83 5.15
C LEU A 63 11.39 6.22 4.11
N PRO A 64 10.19 6.80 3.83
CA PRO A 64 9.30 6.24 2.81
C PRO A 64 9.86 6.33 1.37
N ILE A 65 10.69 7.32 1.07
CA ILE A 65 11.33 7.46 -0.24
C ILE A 65 12.39 6.38 -0.44
N GLN A 66 13.14 6.05 0.61
CA GLN A 66 14.12 4.95 0.56
C GLN A 66 13.43 3.60 0.26
N VAL A 67 12.30 3.33 0.91
CA VAL A 67 11.49 2.13 0.63
C VAL A 67 10.95 2.11 -0.80
N ILE A 68 10.48 3.26 -1.32
CA ILE A 68 10.08 3.36 -2.73
C ILE A 68 11.28 3.10 -3.66
N GLY A 69 12.47 3.61 -3.33
CA GLY A 69 13.71 3.34 -4.03
C GLY A 69 14.01 1.84 -4.13
N LEU A 70 13.99 1.15 -2.99
CA LEU A 70 14.15 -0.31 -2.91
C LEU A 70 13.13 -1.04 -3.80
N VAL A 71 11.85 -0.68 -3.70
CA VAL A 71 10.79 -1.31 -4.50
C VAL A 71 11.01 -1.09 -6.00
N ARG A 72 11.44 0.12 -6.41
CA ARG A 72 11.71 0.43 -7.81
C ARG A 72 12.91 -0.35 -8.34
N ASP A 73 13.95 -0.51 -7.54
CA ASP A 73 15.12 -1.32 -7.89
C ASP A 73 14.72 -2.81 -8.03
N ILE A 74 13.91 -3.34 -7.11
CA ILE A 74 13.38 -4.72 -7.19
C ILE A 74 12.58 -4.93 -8.49
N VAL A 75 11.77 -3.95 -8.90
CA VAL A 75 10.96 -4.03 -10.13
C VAL A 75 11.76 -3.58 -11.38
N SER A 76 13.04 -3.23 -11.22
CA SER A 76 13.92 -2.72 -12.29
C SER A 76 13.34 -1.51 -13.03
N VAL A 77 12.63 -0.66 -12.29
CA VAL A 77 12.15 0.65 -12.75
C VAL A 77 13.18 1.68 -12.32
N GLY A 78 13.67 2.50 -13.26
CA GLY A 78 14.78 3.44 -12.99
C GLY A 78 14.58 4.31 -11.73
N LYS A 79 15.68 4.74 -11.12
CA LYS A 79 15.67 5.55 -9.90
C LYS A 79 14.85 6.83 -10.06
N ILE A 80 14.29 7.31 -8.96
CA ILE A 80 13.53 8.57 -8.95
C ILE A 80 14.51 9.73 -9.07
N ASP A 81 14.30 10.61 -10.05
CA ASP A 81 15.06 11.86 -10.18
C ASP A 81 14.62 12.86 -9.08
N THR A 82 15.23 12.78 -7.89
CA THR A 82 14.96 13.68 -6.75
C THR A 82 15.15 15.16 -7.11
N LYS A 83 16.11 15.46 -8.01
CA LYS A 83 16.43 16.81 -8.49
C LYS A 83 15.36 17.48 -9.36
N ARG A 84 14.44 16.71 -9.97
CA ARG A 84 13.46 17.24 -10.95
C ARG A 84 12.03 17.30 -10.42
N SER A 85 11.77 16.56 -9.35
CA SER A 85 10.50 16.51 -8.68
C SER A 85 10.70 17.08 -7.28
N SER A 86 10.20 18.28 -7.05
CA SER A 86 9.87 18.72 -5.70
C SER A 86 8.82 17.75 -5.15
N HIS A 87 9.27 16.62 -4.59
CA HIS A 87 8.43 15.51 -4.16
C HIS A 87 7.66 15.92 -2.91
N ASN A 88 6.64 16.76 -3.12
CA ASN A 88 5.55 16.85 -2.16
C ASN A 88 4.95 15.44 -2.06
N ARG A 89 4.91 14.88 -0.85
CA ARG A 89 4.27 13.59 -0.51
C ARG A 89 2.90 13.42 -1.17
N GLN A 90 2.21 14.52 -1.45
CA GLN A 90 0.92 14.57 -2.13
C GLN A 90 0.95 14.16 -3.61
N ASN A 91 2.11 14.13 -4.25
CA ASN A 91 2.28 13.75 -5.66
C ASN A 91 2.94 12.37 -5.82
N SER A 92 3.09 11.58 -4.74
CA SER A 92 3.64 10.23 -4.82
C SER A 92 2.57 9.16 -4.66
N SER A 93 2.93 7.91 -4.94
CA SER A 93 2.07 6.74 -4.69
C SER A 93 1.53 6.68 -3.26
N LEU A 94 2.27 7.23 -2.28
CA LEU A 94 1.92 7.25 -0.86
C LEU A 94 0.64 8.04 -0.54
N ALA A 95 0.25 8.98 -1.40
CA ALA A 95 -1.00 9.72 -1.24
C ALA A 95 -2.23 8.93 -1.72
N THR A 96 -2.04 7.75 -2.32
CA THR A 96 -3.13 6.88 -2.76
C THR A 96 -3.81 6.22 -1.54
N PRO A 97 -5.13 6.43 -1.33
CA PRO A 97 -5.88 5.65 -0.35
C PRO A 97 -5.93 4.18 -0.74
N VAL A 98 -5.73 3.29 0.23
CA VAL A 98 -5.65 1.85 0.04
C VAL A 98 -6.73 1.15 0.86
N PHE A 99 -7.48 0.26 0.23
CA PHE A 99 -8.33 -0.72 0.90
C PHE A 99 -7.72 -2.11 0.75
N LEU A 100 -7.63 -2.84 1.85
CA LEU A 100 -7.17 -4.23 1.89
C LEU A 100 -8.22 -5.09 2.61
N GLY A 101 -8.80 -6.04 1.88
CA GLY A 101 -9.77 -7.02 2.38
C GLY A 101 -9.17 -8.43 2.38
N HIS A 102 -9.46 -9.22 3.41
CA HIS A 102 -8.98 -10.60 3.50
C HIS A 102 -9.97 -11.52 4.20
N GLY A 103 -10.02 -12.79 3.78
CA GLY A 103 -10.77 -13.82 4.46
C GLY A 103 -10.02 -14.42 5.66
N ARG A 104 -10.68 -14.52 6.83
CA ARG A 104 -10.09 -15.16 8.02
C ARG A 104 -9.85 -16.66 7.85
N GLU A 105 -10.60 -17.30 6.96
CA GLU A 105 -10.49 -18.74 6.65
C GLU A 105 -9.78 -18.97 5.30
N ASP A 106 -8.99 -17.99 4.84
CA ASP A 106 -8.18 -18.12 3.63
C ASP A 106 -7.05 -19.14 3.86
N LEU A 107 -7.24 -20.33 3.29
CA LEU A 107 -6.27 -21.43 3.34
C LEU A 107 -5.14 -21.29 2.32
N LYS A 108 -5.23 -20.36 1.36
CA LYS A 108 -4.19 -20.14 0.34
C LYS A 108 -3.17 -19.11 0.80
N ILE A 109 -3.64 -18.01 1.37
CA ILE A 109 -2.80 -16.93 1.88
C ILE A 109 -3.27 -16.59 3.28
N ASN A 110 -2.42 -16.85 4.27
CA ASN A 110 -2.72 -16.56 5.66
C ASN A 110 -3.04 -15.07 5.82
N CYS A 111 -4.18 -14.77 6.44
CA CYS A 111 -4.62 -13.39 6.70
C CYS A 111 -3.59 -12.56 7.49
N SER A 112 -2.71 -13.19 8.28
CA SER A 112 -1.61 -12.49 8.96
C SER A 112 -0.66 -11.78 8.00
N LEU A 113 -0.45 -12.33 6.79
CA LEU A 113 0.40 -11.71 5.77
C LEU A 113 -0.27 -10.48 5.12
N GLY A 114 -1.60 -10.49 5.02
CA GLY A 114 -2.36 -9.33 4.58
C GLY A 114 -2.38 -8.23 5.65
N GLU A 115 -2.47 -8.62 6.92
CA GLU A 115 -2.36 -7.70 8.06
C GLU A 115 -0.97 -7.07 8.14
N GLU A 116 0.09 -7.87 7.97
CA GLU A 116 1.47 -7.37 7.89
C GLU A 116 1.62 -6.37 6.74
N ALA A 117 1.07 -6.67 5.56
CA ALA A 117 1.06 -5.73 4.43
C ALA A 117 0.34 -4.42 4.77
N ALA A 118 -0.81 -4.47 5.46
CA ALA A 118 -1.55 -3.28 5.87
C ALA A 118 -0.74 -2.43 6.86
N ASN A 119 -0.06 -3.07 7.81
CA ASN A 119 0.79 -2.40 8.80
C ASN A 119 1.98 -1.72 8.12
N THR A 120 2.71 -2.41 7.22
CA THR A 120 3.83 -1.82 6.47
C THR A 120 3.39 -0.58 5.69
N LEU A 121 2.27 -0.63 4.98
CA LEU A 121 1.76 0.52 4.22
C LEU A 121 1.34 1.68 5.14
N THR A 122 0.81 1.37 6.32
CA THR A 122 0.45 2.37 7.33
C THR A 122 1.69 3.05 7.92
N GLU A 123 2.76 2.30 8.16
CA GLU A 123 4.06 2.83 8.63
C GLU A 123 4.75 3.70 7.57
N LEU A 124 4.56 3.37 6.28
CA LEU A 124 4.93 4.26 5.17
C LEU A 124 4.06 5.52 5.11
N GLY A 125 3.06 5.65 6.00
CA GLY A 125 2.17 6.80 6.15
C GLY A 125 1.10 6.87 5.07
N MET A 126 0.68 5.75 4.49
CA MET A 126 -0.46 5.70 3.58
C MET A 126 -1.78 5.66 4.35
N ASP A 127 -2.85 6.11 3.71
CA ASP A 127 -4.22 6.00 4.23
C ASP A 127 -4.78 4.60 3.92
N VAL A 128 -4.66 3.68 4.87
CA VAL A 128 -4.99 2.26 4.70
C VAL A 128 -6.26 1.90 5.49
N THR A 129 -7.21 1.26 4.81
CA THR A 129 -8.38 0.60 5.41
C THR A 129 -8.19 -0.91 5.34
N TRP A 130 -8.03 -1.55 6.50
CA TRP A 130 -7.91 -3.01 6.61
C TRP A 130 -9.23 -3.63 7.10
N ARG A 131 -9.69 -4.67 6.41
CA ARG A 131 -10.90 -5.43 6.75
C ARG A 131 -10.62 -6.93 6.73
N LEU A 132 -11.08 -7.61 7.77
CA LEU A 132 -10.97 -9.05 7.91
C LEU A 132 -12.36 -9.68 8.03
N TYR A 133 -12.69 -10.57 7.10
CA TYR A 133 -14.02 -11.16 7.00
C TYR A 133 -14.06 -12.58 7.56
N SER A 134 -14.94 -12.79 8.54
CA SER A 134 -15.21 -14.13 9.10
C SER A 134 -15.97 -15.00 8.09
N LYS A 135 -15.69 -16.31 8.08
CA LYS A 135 -16.28 -17.29 7.15
C LYS A 135 -16.01 -16.99 5.67
N LEU A 136 -14.89 -16.32 5.38
CA LEU A 136 -14.43 -16.04 4.02
C LEU A 136 -13.08 -16.72 3.79
N GLY A 137 -12.97 -17.45 2.68
CA GLY A 137 -11.71 -18.05 2.20
C GLY A 137 -10.94 -17.13 1.26
N HIS A 138 -10.28 -17.69 0.25
CA HIS A 138 -9.54 -16.94 -0.79
C HIS A 138 -10.47 -16.43 -1.91
N TRP A 139 -11.50 -15.67 -1.55
CA TRP A 139 -12.47 -15.13 -2.47
C TRP A 139 -13.03 -13.81 -1.93
N TYR A 140 -13.96 -13.19 -2.66
CA TYR A 140 -14.67 -12.03 -2.19
C TYR A 140 -16.01 -12.37 -1.53
N LYS A 141 -16.48 -11.52 -0.60
CA LYS A 141 -17.75 -11.72 0.11
C LYS A 141 -18.84 -10.72 -0.28
N ILE A 142 -20.03 -11.22 -0.62
CA ILE A 142 -21.25 -10.44 -0.79
C ILE A 142 -22.24 -10.82 0.34
N PRO A 143 -22.86 -9.87 1.04
CA PRO A 143 -22.74 -8.42 0.85
C PRO A 143 -21.48 -7.80 1.49
N ASP A 144 -21.01 -8.35 2.60
CA ASP A 144 -20.07 -7.69 3.53
C ASP A 144 -18.87 -6.95 2.89
N GLU A 145 -18.03 -7.64 2.11
CA GLU A 145 -16.78 -7.04 1.60
C GLU A 145 -17.02 -6.09 0.45
N ILE A 146 -18.00 -6.39 -0.39
CA ILE A 146 -18.37 -5.50 -1.49
C ILE A 146 -18.99 -4.21 -0.97
N ASP A 147 -19.83 -4.27 0.08
CA ASP A 147 -20.43 -3.09 0.68
C ASP A 147 -19.37 -2.19 1.33
N ASP A 148 -18.43 -2.76 2.08
CA ASP A 148 -17.28 -2.04 2.64
C ASP A 148 -16.44 -1.36 1.54
N ILE A 149 -16.24 -2.01 0.39
CA ILE A 149 -15.53 -1.42 -0.76
C ILE A 149 -16.32 -0.25 -1.34
N VAL A 150 -17.64 -0.37 -1.49
CA VAL A 150 -18.50 0.71 -1.99
C VAL A 150 -18.46 1.91 -1.04
N ASP A 151 -18.56 1.67 0.27
CA ASP A 151 -18.47 2.71 1.29
C ASP A 151 -17.10 3.39 1.29
N PHE A 152 -16.02 2.61 1.17
CA PHE A 152 -14.66 3.15 1.01
C PHE A 152 -14.54 4.03 -0.24
N LEU A 153 -15.02 3.56 -1.39
CA LEU A 153 -14.99 4.33 -2.62
C LEU A 153 -15.82 5.61 -2.51
N ALA A 154 -17.03 5.55 -1.96
CA ALA A 154 -17.89 6.71 -1.78
C ALA A 154 -17.30 7.75 -0.80
N GLY A 155 -16.54 7.29 0.20
CA GLY A 155 -15.86 8.18 1.15
C GLY A 155 -14.57 8.80 0.63
N LYS A 156 -13.80 8.08 -0.20
CA LYS A 156 -12.48 8.54 -0.69
C LYS A 156 -12.55 9.24 -2.03
N LEU A 157 -13.37 8.73 -2.93
CA LEU A 157 -13.70 9.44 -4.15
C LEU A 157 -14.81 10.40 -3.77
N THR A 158 -14.61 11.69 -4.00
CA THR A 158 -15.71 12.66 -4.12
C THR A 158 -16.55 12.23 -5.32
N ILE A 159 -17.27 11.11 -5.22
CA ILE A 159 -18.34 10.75 -6.13
C ILE A 159 -19.39 11.79 -5.81
N ILE A 160 -19.31 12.88 -6.56
CA ILE A 160 -20.33 13.92 -6.66
C ILE A 160 -21.66 13.20 -6.52
N GLU A 161 -22.47 13.58 -5.53
CA GLU A 161 -23.82 13.07 -5.22
C GLU A 161 -24.83 13.24 -6.39
N ALA A 162 -24.37 13.22 -7.64
CA ALA A 162 -25.18 13.37 -8.83
C ALA A 162 -25.88 12.07 -9.26
N ASN A 163 -25.58 10.90 -8.67
CA ASN A 163 -26.15 9.62 -9.14
C ASN A 163 -26.67 8.64 -8.07
N LEU A 164 -26.57 8.94 -6.75
CA LEU A 164 -27.20 8.06 -5.74
C LEU A 164 -28.74 7.99 -5.89
N GLY A 165 -29.36 9.03 -6.44
CA GLY A 165 -30.79 9.02 -6.78
C GLY A 165 -31.19 8.10 -7.94
N ARG A 166 -30.22 7.48 -8.65
CA ARG A 166 -30.49 6.63 -9.82
C ARG A 166 -30.38 5.13 -9.55
N ILE A 167 -29.68 4.72 -8.48
CA ILE A 167 -29.50 3.30 -8.14
C ILE A 167 -30.74 2.78 -7.40
N GLN A 168 -31.42 3.62 -6.61
CA GLN A 168 -32.60 3.23 -5.86
C GLN A 168 -33.84 2.92 -6.72
N THR A 169 -33.82 3.24 -8.02
CA THR A 169 -34.96 3.04 -8.93
C THR A 169 -34.90 1.76 -9.78
N CYS A 170 -33.80 0.99 -9.74
CA CYS A 170 -33.66 -0.20 -10.60
C CYS A 170 -34.23 -1.50 -10.01
N GLU A 171 -34.63 -1.53 -8.73
CA GLU A 171 -35.08 -2.77 -8.08
C GLU A 171 -36.59 -3.07 -8.17
N LEU A 172 -37.40 -2.23 -8.83
CA LEU A 172 -38.87 -2.36 -8.76
C LEU A 172 -39.62 -2.53 -10.08
N SER A 173 -38.93 -2.75 -11.21
CA SER A 173 -39.60 -2.84 -12.53
C SER A 173 -39.37 -4.13 -13.33
N ILE A 174 -38.96 -5.23 -12.69
CA ILE A 174 -38.85 -6.57 -13.36
C ILE A 174 -39.89 -7.59 -12.87
N LEU A 175 -40.85 -7.17 -12.04
CA LEU A 175 -42.00 -8.01 -11.66
C LEU A 175 -43.32 -7.26 -11.88
N SER A 176 -43.77 -7.22 -13.14
CA SER A 176 -45.19 -7.18 -13.52
C SER A 176 -45.39 -7.63 -14.94
#